data_AF-A0AA92LUA3-F1
#
_entry.id   AF-A0AA92LUA3-F1
#
_cell.length_a   1.000
_cell.length_b   1.000
_cell.length_c   1.000
_cell.angle_alpha   90.00
_cell.angle_beta   90.00
_cell.angle_gamma   90.00
#
_symmetry.space_group_name_H-M   'P 1'
#
loop_
_entity.id
_entity.type
_entity.pdbx_description
1 polymer ?
#
loop_
_entity_poly.entity_id
_entity_poly.type
_entity_poly.pdbx_seq_one_letter_code
_entity_poly.pdbx_strand_id
1 'polypeptide(L)'
;MSYEVVKLACENLTVLEKMKLAQYLVQTSVQAMEKEKPTAQVKPTATQTKDQVVSSIQERVLKSKPSKVSSMKNFIRAMFNFQGGISDSEIDSILKDLKKKKVFRVDGAKVIYL
;
A
#
# COMPACT_ATOMS: atom_id res chain seq x y z
N MET A 1 -16.40 32.20 13.41
CA MET A 1 -15.88 32.95 12.24
C MET A 1 -16.56 32.38 11.01
N SER A 2 -17.16 33.20 10.15
CA SER A 2 -17.86 32.71 8.94
C SER A 2 -16.92 32.69 7.74
N TYR A 3 -17.25 31.87 6.73
CA TYR A 3 -16.50 31.78 5.47
C TYR A 3 -16.27 33.14 4.83
N GLU A 4 -17.32 33.97 4.76
CA GLU A 4 -17.25 35.31 4.16
C GLU A 4 -16.24 36.23 4.88
N VAL A 5 -16.14 36.14 6.21
CA VAL A 5 -15.17 36.93 6.98
C VAL A 5 -13.73 36.49 6.69
N VAL A 6 -13.50 35.18 6.53
CA VAL A 6 -12.17 34.65 6.18
C VAL A 6 -11.80 35.00 4.75
N LYS A 7 -12.76 34.90 3.82
CA LYS A 7 -12.56 35.28 2.42
C LYS A 7 -12.14 36.74 2.30
N LEU A 8 -12.85 37.65 2.97
CA LEU A 8 -12.52 39.07 3.00
C LEU A 8 -11.12 39.33 3.58
N ALA A 9 -10.76 38.64 4.67
CA ALA A 9 -9.41 38.75 5.24
C ALA A 9 -8.31 38.26 4.27
N CYS A 10 -8.59 37.22 3.49
CA CYS A 10 -7.66 36.67 2.50
C CYS A 10 -7.42 37.62 1.32
N GLU A 11 -8.32 38.56 1.02
CA GLU A 11 -8.14 39.52 -0.06
C GLU A 11 -6.93 40.42 0.17
N ASN A 12 -6.66 40.76 1.45
CA ASN A 12 -5.54 41.60 1.88
C ASN A 12 -4.18 40.89 1.87
N LEU A 13 -4.14 39.59 1.62
CA LEU A 13 -2.90 38.82 1.55
C LEU A 13 -2.16 39.06 0.22
N THR A 14 -0.84 39.09 0.28
CA THR A 14 0.00 39.01 -0.91
C THR A 14 -0.16 37.66 -1.61
N VAL A 15 0.24 37.56 -2.88
CA VAL A 15 0.16 36.31 -3.65
C VAL A 15 0.92 35.18 -2.96
N LEU A 16 2.09 35.46 -2.38
CA LEU A 16 2.89 34.48 -1.66
C LEU A 16 2.17 33.98 -0.40
N GLU A 17 1.54 34.88 0.36
CA GLU A 17 0.79 34.54 1.57
C GLU A 17 -0.47 33.74 1.24
N LYS A 18 -1.15 34.06 0.13
CA LYS A 18 -2.27 33.25 -0.40
C LYS A 18 -1.82 31.82 -0.71
N MET A 19 -0.65 31.65 -1.32
CA MET A 19 -0.11 30.32 -1.62
C MET A 19 0.27 29.54 -0.35
N LYS A 20 0.92 30.20 0.62
CA LYS A 20 1.23 29.60 1.92
C LYS A 20 -0.04 29.15 2.65
N LEU A 21 -1.07 29.99 2.65
CA LEU A 21 -2.36 29.67 3.27
C LEU A 21 -3.04 28.49 2.57
N ALA A 22 -3.06 28.46 1.23
CA ALA A 22 -3.60 27.34 0.47
C ALA A 22 -2.90 26.03 0.82
N GLN A 23 -1.55 26.04 0.88
CA GLN A 23 -0.77 24.86 1.27
C GLN A 23 -1.12 24.40 2.69
N TYR A 24 -1.21 25.32 3.64
CA TYR A 24 -1.59 25.02 5.03
C TYR A 24 -3.00 24.42 5.12
N LEU A 25 -3.98 24.97 4.40
CA LEU A 25 -5.35 24.47 4.39
C LEU A 25 -5.45 23.06 3.81
N VAL A 26 -4.72 22.78 2.73
CA VAL A 26 -4.64 21.43 2.16
C VAL A 26 -4.02 20.47 3.17
N GLN A 27 -2.90 20.84 3.78
CA GLN A 27 -2.20 19.98 4.74
C GLN A 27 -3.05 19.67 5.97
N THR A 28 -3.70 20.67 6.54
CA THR A 28 -4.58 20.50 7.70
C THR A 28 -5.83 19.70 7.37
N SER A 29 -6.41 19.88 6.18
CA SER A 29 -7.54 19.08 5.71
C SER A 29 -7.15 17.61 5.54
N VAL A 30 -5.99 17.32 4.94
CA VAL A 30 -5.48 15.95 4.83
C VAL A 30 -5.28 15.33 6.21
N GLN A 31 -4.65 16.05 7.14
CA GLN A 31 -4.45 15.57 8.52
C GLN A 31 -5.78 15.36 9.27
N ALA A 32 -6.76 16.24 9.06
CA ALA A 32 -8.09 16.10 9.64
C ALA A 32 -8.79 14.87 9.04
N MET A 33 -8.74 14.66 7.73
CA MET A 33 -9.26 13.47 7.06
C MET A 33 -8.55 12.18 7.49
N GLU A 34 -7.26 12.25 7.84
CA GLU A 34 -6.50 11.12 8.41
C GLU A 34 -6.87 10.83 9.87
N LYS A 35 -7.32 11.84 10.63
CA LYS A 35 -7.82 11.71 12.02
C LYS A 35 -9.30 11.34 12.09
N GLU A 36 -10.10 11.80 11.14
CA GLU A 36 -11.54 11.53 10.99
C GLU A 36 -11.84 10.27 10.20
N LYS A 37 -10.90 9.80 9.38
CA LYS A 37 -10.69 8.37 9.38
C LYS A 37 -10.38 8.07 10.85
N PRO A 38 -11.28 7.44 11.65
CA PRO A 38 -10.74 6.61 12.71
C PRO A 38 -9.62 5.85 12.03
N THR A 39 -8.49 5.64 12.71
CA THR A 39 -7.58 4.58 12.30
C THR A 39 -8.47 3.58 11.62
N ALA A 40 -8.26 3.36 10.33
CA ALA A 40 -8.64 2.08 9.88
C ALA A 40 -7.84 1.21 10.89
N GLN A 41 -8.44 0.77 12.00
CA GLN A 41 -9.31 -0.36 11.88
C GLN A 41 -9.19 -0.79 10.41
N VAL A 42 -8.09 -1.45 10.08
CA VAL A 42 -8.07 -2.87 10.38
C VAL A 42 -9.35 -3.25 11.16
N LYS A 43 -10.54 -3.02 10.56
CA LYS A 43 -11.51 -4.06 10.33
C LYS A 43 -10.55 -5.16 9.97
N PRO A 44 -10.22 -6.11 10.87
CA PRO A 44 -9.47 -7.26 10.44
C PRO A 44 -10.18 -7.68 9.17
N THR A 45 -9.55 -7.46 8.00
CA THR A 45 -10.24 -7.41 6.72
C THR A 45 -10.73 -8.81 6.55
N ALA A 46 -11.97 -9.07 6.99
CA ALA A 46 -12.47 -10.37 7.42
C ALA A 46 -11.38 -11.43 7.54
N THR A 47 -10.46 -11.34 8.53
CA THR A 47 -9.26 -12.19 8.66
C THR A 47 -8.91 -12.89 7.35
N GLN A 48 -8.44 -12.14 6.33
CA GLN A 48 -8.25 -12.72 4.99
C GLN A 48 -7.55 -14.05 5.18
N THR A 49 -8.24 -15.13 4.84
CA THR A 49 -7.72 -16.46 5.08
C THR A 49 -6.39 -16.52 4.33
N LYS A 50 -5.41 -17.28 4.83
CA LYS A 50 -4.12 -17.42 4.13
C LYS A 50 -4.31 -17.70 2.63
N ASP A 51 -5.36 -18.42 2.24
CA ASP A 51 -5.75 -18.64 0.84
C ASP A 51 -6.16 -17.39 0.05
N GLN A 52 -6.87 -16.44 0.64
CA GLN A 52 -7.24 -15.17 -0.01
C GLN A 52 -6.01 -14.28 -0.24
N VAL A 53 -5.10 -14.28 0.73
CA VAL A 53 -3.81 -13.58 0.61
C VAL A 53 -2.97 -14.22 -0.49
N VAL A 54 -2.84 -15.55 -0.49
CA VAL A 54 -2.05 -16.29 -1.49
C VAL A 54 -2.64 -16.14 -2.90
N SER A 55 -3.95 -16.15 -3.07
CA SER A 55 -4.59 -15.94 -4.38
C SER A 55 -4.41 -14.52 -4.92
N SER A 56 -4.50 -13.50 -4.07
CA SER A 56 -4.21 -12.12 -4.44
C SER A 56 -2.75 -11.92 -4.88
N ILE A 57 -1.82 -12.57 -4.16
CA ILE A 57 -0.40 -12.55 -4.51
C ILE A 57 -0.16 -13.29 -5.83
N GLN A 58 -0.80 -14.46 -6.03
CA GLN A 58 -0.69 -15.25 -7.26
C GLN A 58 -1.05 -14.41 -8.50
N GLU A 59 -2.17 -13.70 -8.48
CA GLU A 59 -2.60 -12.88 -9.62
C GLU A 59 -1.58 -11.80 -9.98
N ARG A 60 -1.03 -11.13 -8.96
CA ARG A 60 -0.04 -10.07 -9.15
C ARG A 60 1.33 -10.62 -9.57
N VAL A 61 1.72 -11.78 -9.06
CA VAL A 61 2.94 -12.48 -9.46
C VAL A 61 2.88 -12.89 -10.93
N LEU A 62 1.72 -13.38 -11.40
CA LEU A 62 1.51 -13.72 -12.82
C LEU A 62 1.52 -12.48 -13.74
N LYS A 63 1.13 -11.31 -13.24
CA LYS A 63 1.21 -10.03 -13.97
C LYS A 63 2.64 -9.51 -14.04
N SER A 64 3.36 -9.45 -12.91
CA SER A 64 4.70 -8.86 -12.85
C SER A 64 5.83 -9.80 -13.29
N LYS A 65 5.57 -11.12 -13.30
CA LYS A 65 6.49 -12.20 -13.69
C LYS A 65 7.95 -11.99 -13.26
N PRO A 66 8.26 -11.79 -11.96
CA PRO A 66 9.65 -11.74 -11.50
C PRO A 66 10.41 -13.00 -11.93
N SER A 67 11.59 -12.80 -12.52
CA SER A 67 12.39 -13.86 -13.17
C SER A 67 13.38 -14.56 -12.24
N LYS A 68 13.66 -13.98 -11.06
CA LYS A 68 14.61 -14.48 -10.06
C LYS A 68 13.92 -14.71 -8.72
N VAL A 69 14.41 -15.68 -7.94
CA VAL A 69 13.86 -15.98 -6.61
C VAL A 69 14.01 -14.80 -5.65
N SER A 70 15.14 -14.08 -5.70
CA SER A 70 15.36 -12.86 -4.90
C SER A 70 14.38 -11.75 -5.28
N SER A 71 14.14 -11.55 -6.57
CA SER A 71 13.14 -10.60 -7.07
C SER A 71 11.72 -10.99 -6.63
N MET A 72 11.39 -12.28 -6.60
CA MET A 72 10.11 -12.77 -6.09
C MET A 72 9.94 -12.48 -4.60
N LYS A 73 10.95 -12.75 -3.78
CA LYS A 73 10.93 -12.42 -2.34
C LYS A 73 10.73 -10.93 -2.10
N ASN A 74 11.48 -10.09 -2.82
CA ASN A 74 11.37 -8.63 -2.72
C ASN A 74 10.00 -8.13 -3.20
N PHE A 75 9.46 -8.72 -4.27
CA PHE A 75 8.14 -8.38 -4.78
C PHE A 75 7.03 -8.70 -3.77
N ILE A 76 7.07 -9.89 -3.15
CA ILE A 76 6.13 -10.26 -2.09
C ILE A 76 6.28 -9.30 -0.91
N ARG A 77 7.51 -9.03 -0.45
CA ARG A 77 7.77 -8.09 0.65
C ARG A 77 7.18 -6.71 0.38
N ALA A 78 7.36 -6.19 -0.83
CA ALA A 78 6.80 -4.91 -1.25
C ALA A 78 5.26 -4.86 -1.21
N MET A 79 4.56 -5.99 -1.39
CA MET A 79 3.10 -6.04 -1.26
C MET A 79 2.60 -5.78 0.15
N PHE A 80 3.40 -6.11 1.17
CA PHE A 80 3.05 -5.95 2.57
C PHE A 80 3.57 -4.65 3.17
N ASN A 81 4.30 -3.82 2.42
CA ASN A 81 4.80 -2.52 2.93
C ASN A 81 3.66 -1.61 3.43
N PHE A 82 2.48 -1.66 2.81
CA PHE A 82 1.31 -0.89 3.23
C PHE A 82 0.50 -1.57 4.36
N GLN A 83 0.84 -2.81 4.73
CA GLN A 83 0.17 -3.61 5.77
C GLN A 83 0.99 -3.76 7.06
N GLY A 84 2.09 -3.03 7.20
CA GLY A 84 2.98 -3.12 8.37
C GLY A 84 4.20 -4.04 8.17
N GLY A 85 4.44 -4.51 6.95
CA GLY A 85 5.54 -5.41 6.62
C GLY A 85 5.21 -6.88 6.85
N ILE A 86 6.12 -7.76 6.43
CA ILE A 86 5.99 -9.21 6.54
C ILE A 86 7.33 -9.80 6.94
N SER A 87 7.30 -10.85 7.76
CA SER A 87 8.52 -11.56 8.18
C SER A 87 9.06 -12.45 7.05
N ASP A 88 10.38 -12.69 7.03
CA ASP A 88 10.98 -13.54 6.00
C ASP A 88 10.47 -14.99 6.05
N SER A 89 10.15 -15.49 7.26
CA SER A 89 9.51 -16.81 7.47
C SER A 89 8.15 -16.92 6.79
N GLU A 90 7.34 -15.85 6.82
CA GLU A 90 6.03 -15.83 6.17
C GLU A 90 6.15 -15.72 4.66
N ILE A 91 7.11 -14.92 4.15
CA ILE A 91 7.43 -14.87 2.71
C ILE A 91 7.76 -16.28 2.20
N ASP A 92 8.60 -17.02 2.94
CA ASP A 92 8.97 -18.39 2.58
C ASP A 92 7.78 -19.36 2.64
N SER A 93 6.83 -19.16 3.56
CA SER A 93 5.57 -19.93 3.59
C SER A 93 4.72 -19.67 2.34
N ILE A 94 4.53 -18.40 1.98
CA ILE A 94 3.76 -18.00 0.79
C ILE A 94 4.39 -18.55 -0.48
N LEU A 95 5.72 -18.53 -0.59
CA LEU A 95 6.47 -19.14 -1.70
C LEU A 95 6.21 -20.65 -1.81
N LYS A 96 6.17 -21.37 -0.68
CA LYS A 96 5.85 -22.82 -0.68
C LYS A 96 4.43 -23.05 -1.15
N ASP A 97 3.47 -22.23 -0.74
CA ASP A 97 2.07 -22.38 -1.14
C ASP A 97 1.86 -22.07 -2.63
N LEU A 98 2.53 -21.05 -3.16
CA LEU A 98 2.50 -20.75 -4.61
C LEU A 98 3.14 -21.86 -5.45
N LYS A 99 4.21 -22.50 -4.96
CA LYS A 99 4.81 -23.69 -5.60
C LYS A 99 3.84 -24.87 -5.59
N LYS A 100 3.15 -25.13 -4.48
CA LYS A 100 2.14 -26.19 -4.36
C LYS A 100 0.97 -25.97 -5.33
N LYS A 101 0.54 -24.72 -5.51
CA LYS A 101 -0.49 -24.33 -6.48
C LYS A 101 -0.02 -24.40 -7.95
N LYS A 102 1.21 -24.86 -8.22
CA LYS A 102 1.81 -24.98 -9.56
C LYS A 102 1.77 -23.67 -10.36
N VAL A 103 1.90 -22.51 -9.71
CA VAL A 103 1.94 -21.20 -10.37
C VAL A 103 3.28 -20.99 -11.08
N PHE A 104 4.37 -21.51 -10.49
CA PHE A 104 5.71 -21.47 -11.07
C PHE A 104 6.55 -22.63 -10.53
N ARG A 105 7.61 -22.95 -11.25
CA ARG A 105 8.73 -23.79 -10.80
C ARG A 105 9.96 -22.91 -10.59
N VAL A 106 10.83 -23.37 -9.69
CA VAL A 106 12.12 -22.73 -9.46
C VAL A 106 13.18 -23.67 -10.01
N ASP A 107 13.98 -23.16 -10.96
CA ASP A 107 15.13 -23.83 -11.54
C ASP A 107 16.38 -23.05 -11.12
N GLY A 108 17.05 -23.55 -10.07
CA GLY A 108 18.15 -22.84 -9.40
C GLY A 108 17.72 -21.44 -8.90
N ALA A 109 18.30 -20.40 -9.47
CA ALA A 109 18.00 -18.99 -9.13
C ALA A 109 16.86 -18.38 -9.98
N LYS A 110 16.37 -19.09 -11.00
CA LYS A 110 15.36 -18.60 -11.94
C LYS A 110 13.97 -19.13 -11.60
N VAL A 111 12.97 -18.30 -11.85
CA VAL A 111 11.55 -18.64 -11.70
C VAL A 111 10.96 -18.86 -13.09
N ILE A 112 10.38 -20.04 -13.32
CA ILE A 112 9.73 -20.42 -14.58
C ILE A 112 8.24 -20.58 -14.30
N TYR A 113 7.41 -19.73 -14.90
CA TYR A 113 5.96 -19.78 -14.76
C TYR A 113 5.40 -20.98 -15.52
N LEU A 114 4.41 -21.66 -14.94
CA LEU A 114 3.73 -22.82 -15.52
C LEU A 114 2.40 -22.42 -16.16
#